data_AF-A0AAJ4X8H0-F1
#
_entry.id   AF-A0AAJ4X8H0-F1
#
_cell.length_a   1.000
_cell.length_b   1.000
_cell.length_c   1.000
_cell.angle_alpha   90.00
_cell.angle_beta   90.00
_cell.angle_gamma   90.00
#
_symmetry.space_group_name_H-M   'P 1'
#
loop_
_entity.id
_entity.type
_entity.pdbx_description
1 polymer ?
#
loop_
_entity_poly.entity_id
_entity_poly.type
_entity_poly.pdbx_seq_one_letter_code
_entity_poly.pdbx_strand_id
1 'polypeptide(L)'
;MKKSSKFFFDYIYFRVAEVYFKWDGKNGVTAVFAVSLIQSLLFLCVLGTLYKTILSPEITSKLHGYSKWISFALVGFLSIYNYQKFKGKFFFYKSYWKDENKKVRRIKGLLVLLSLIIPWIPIVLLGTIFK
;
A
#
# COMPACT_ATOMS: atom_id res chain seq x y z
N MET A 1 -5.28 22.93 15.60
CA MET A 1 -5.63 21.62 14.98
C MET A 1 -4.62 20.57 15.43
N LYS A 2 -5.06 19.53 16.15
CA LYS A 2 -4.19 18.42 16.59
C LYS A 2 -3.40 17.86 15.40
N LYS A 3 -2.06 17.94 15.46
CA LYS A 3 -1.14 17.15 14.63
C LYS A 3 -1.33 15.68 15.01
N SER A 4 -2.44 15.07 14.59
CA SER A 4 -2.56 13.62 14.60
C SER A 4 -1.42 13.09 13.72
N SER A 5 -0.68 12.10 14.20
CA SER A 5 0.42 11.46 13.50
C SER A 5 -0.09 10.89 12.16
N LYS A 6 -0.03 11.67 11.08
CA LYS A 6 -0.60 11.25 9.79
C LYS A 6 0.38 10.34 9.08
N PHE A 7 -0.07 9.10 8.91
CA PHE A 7 0.65 7.92 8.44
C PHE A 7 1.26 8.09 7.04
N PHE A 8 2.34 7.35 6.79
CA PHE A 8 3.03 7.22 5.50
C PHE A 8 2.09 7.00 4.30
N PHE A 9 1.03 6.20 4.48
CA PHE A 9 0.04 5.91 3.43
C PHE A 9 -0.83 7.11 3.03
N ASP A 10 -1.10 8.04 3.95
CA ASP A 10 -1.87 9.25 3.61
C ASP A 10 -1.05 10.15 2.67
N TYR A 11 0.27 10.18 2.85
CA TYR A 11 1.17 10.90 1.96
C TYR A 11 1.26 10.23 0.59
N ILE A 12 1.36 8.90 0.53
CA ILE A 12 1.31 8.13 -0.71
C ILE A 12 0.00 8.44 -1.46
N TYR A 13 -1.15 8.35 -0.76
CA TYR A 13 -2.44 8.69 -1.34
C TYR A 13 -2.41 10.09 -1.95
N PHE A 14 -1.98 11.10 -1.19
CA PHE A 14 -1.96 12.48 -1.68
C PHE A 14 -1.09 12.65 -2.93
N ARG A 15 0.11 12.07 -2.94
CA ARG A 15 1.02 12.22 -4.08
C ARG A 15 0.54 11.52 -5.32
N VAL A 16 0.00 10.31 -5.19
CA VAL A 16 -0.58 9.61 -6.33
C VAL A 16 -1.83 10.36 -6.80
N ALA A 17 -2.69 10.83 -5.89
CA ALA A 17 -3.88 11.59 -6.25
C ALA A 17 -3.54 12.91 -6.94
N GLU A 18 -2.45 13.58 -6.56
CA GLU A 18 -1.96 14.81 -7.21
C GLU A 18 -1.51 14.55 -8.65
N VAL A 19 -0.78 13.46 -8.89
CA VAL A 19 -0.36 13.05 -10.24
C VAL A 19 -1.57 12.70 -11.10
N TYR A 20 -2.51 11.92 -10.55
CA TYR A 20 -3.67 11.41 -11.27
C TYR A 20 -4.91 12.31 -11.20
N PHE A 21 -4.79 13.54 -10.67
CA PHE A 21 -5.94 14.42 -10.43
C PHE A 21 -6.73 14.74 -11.70
N LYS A 22 -6.06 14.82 -12.86
CA LYS A 22 -6.72 15.09 -14.16
C LYS A 22 -7.72 14.00 -14.55
N TRP A 23 -7.48 12.75 -14.14
CA TRP A 23 -8.33 11.61 -14.49
C TRP A 23 -9.33 11.28 -13.38
N ASP A 24 -8.87 11.30 -12.12
CA ASP A 24 -9.70 10.85 -10.98
C ASP A 24 -10.46 11.97 -10.28
N GLY A 25 -10.09 13.22 -10.53
CA GLY A 25 -10.58 14.39 -9.83
C GLY A 25 -10.44 14.26 -8.30
N LYS A 26 -11.46 14.75 -7.58
CA LYS A 26 -11.46 14.76 -6.10
C LYS A 26 -11.52 13.37 -5.45
N ASN A 27 -11.92 12.34 -6.20
CA ASN A 27 -12.11 10.99 -5.65
C ASN A 27 -10.78 10.26 -5.48
N GLY A 28 -9.80 10.50 -6.37
CA GLY A 28 -8.46 9.91 -6.28
C GLY A 28 -8.47 8.38 -6.32
N VAL A 29 -9.25 7.78 -7.21
CA VAL A 29 -9.49 6.33 -7.28
C VAL A 29 -8.17 5.56 -7.50
N THR A 30 -7.32 6.01 -8.41
CA THR A 30 -5.99 5.42 -8.67
C THR A 30 -5.13 5.45 -7.41
N ALA A 31 -5.19 6.53 -6.64
CA ALA A 31 -4.44 6.65 -5.39
C ALA A 31 -4.94 5.70 -4.30
N VAL A 32 -6.26 5.47 -4.23
CA VAL A 32 -6.85 4.45 -3.35
C VAL A 32 -6.32 3.06 -3.72
N PHE A 33 -6.32 2.72 -5.01
CA PHE A 33 -5.81 1.43 -5.47
C PHE A 33 -4.31 1.29 -5.22
N ALA A 34 -3.50 2.33 -5.47
CA ALA A 34 -2.07 2.30 -5.22
C ALA A 34 -1.75 2.01 -3.74
N VAL A 35 -2.40 2.72 -2.81
CA VAL A 35 -2.22 2.47 -1.37
C VAL A 35 -2.68 1.06 -0.98
N SER A 36 -3.82 0.63 -1.50
CA SER A 36 -4.36 -0.70 -1.20
C SER A 36 -3.46 -1.82 -1.70
N LEU A 37 -2.89 -1.65 -2.89
CA LEU A 37 -1.94 -2.59 -3.49
C LEU A 37 -0.65 -2.64 -2.66
N ILE A 38 -0.07 -1.50 -2.28
CA ILE A 38 1.13 -1.47 -1.42
C ILE A 38 0.86 -2.18 -0.09
N GLN A 39 -0.26 -1.87 0.58
CA GLN A 39 -0.62 -2.51 1.85
C GLN A 39 -0.82 -4.01 1.69
N SER A 40 -1.48 -4.43 0.61
CA SER A 40 -1.71 -5.86 0.32
C SER A 40 -0.40 -6.58 0.08
N LEU A 41 0.51 -6.01 -0.72
CA LEU A 41 1.82 -6.61 -0.98
C LEU A 41 2.64 -6.73 0.31
N LEU A 42 2.70 -5.68 1.14
CA LEU A 42 3.40 -5.72 2.43
C LEU A 42 2.83 -6.82 3.34
N PHE A 43 1.50 -6.93 3.42
CA PHE A 43 0.85 -7.95 4.23
C PHE A 43 1.13 -9.36 3.69
N LEU A 44 1.09 -9.55 2.37
CA LEU A 44 1.44 -10.82 1.74
C LEU A 44 2.90 -11.20 1.95
N CYS A 45 3.82 -10.23 1.98
CA CYS A 45 5.23 -10.48 2.29
C CYS A 45 5.40 -10.98 3.73
N VAL A 46 4.73 -10.34 4.68
CA VAL A 46 4.73 -10.76 6.09
C VAL A 46 4.14 -12.17 6.21
N LEU A 47 2.95 -12.40 5.67
CA LEU A 47 2.31 -13.71 5.69
C LEU A 47 3.18 -14.79 5.04
N GLY A 48 3.73 -14.53 3.84
CA GLY A 48 4.59 -15.48 3.13
C GLY A 48 5.83 -15.85 3.93
N THR A 49 6.43 -14.87 4.62
CA THR A 49 7.58 -15.11 5.51
C THR A 49 7.18 -15.96 6.71
N LEU A 50 6.04 -15.67 7.36
CA LEU A 50 5.53 -16.45 8.49
C LEU A 50 5.20 -17.90 8.06
N TYR A 51 4.58 -18.08 6.89
CA TYR A 51 4.27 -19.40 6.33
C TYR A 51 5.53 -20.24 6.14
N LYS A 52 6.62 -19.65 5.65
CA LYS A 52 7.87 -20.40 5.41
C LYS A 52 8.71 -20.62 6.67
N THR A 53 8.63 -19.73 7.66
CA THR A 53 9.53 -19.78 8.83
C THR A 53 8.92 -20.45 10.06
N ILE A 54 7.60 -20.38 10.24
CA ILE A 54 6.94 -20.82 11.48
C ILE A 54 6.10 -22.09 11.27
N LEU A 55 5.47 -22.25 10.10
CA LEU A 55 4.49 -23.31 9.90
C LEU A 55 5.12 -24.58 9.35
N SER A 56 4.60 -25.73 9.81
CA SER A 56 5.06 -27.04 9.33
C SER A 56 4.67 -27.24 7.86
N PRO A 57 5.43 -28.04 7.09
CA PRO A 57 5.15 -28.30 5.67
C PRO A 57 3.72 -28.80 5.39
N GLU A 58 3.17 -29.63 6.29
CA GLU A 58 1.81 -30.16 6.17
C GLU A 58 0.73 -29.06 6.28
N ILE A 59 0.89 -28.13 7.22
CA ILE A 59 -0.05 -27.01 7.38
C ILE A 59 0.08 -26.04 6.21
N THR A 60 1.31 -25.77 5.77
CA THR A 60 1.58 -24.89 4.63
C THR A 60 0.97 -25.44 3.33
N SER A 61 1.05 -26.74 3.09
CA SER A 61 0.40 -27.41 1.95
C SER A 61 -1.13 -27.21 1.94
N LYS A 62 -1.78 -27.42 3.09
CA LYS A 62 -3.24 -27.21 3.21
C LYS A 62 -3.66 -25.76 2.94
N LEU A 63 -2.88 -24.79 3.43
CA LEU A 63 -3.17 -23.37 3.26
C LEU A 63 -2.86 -22.86 1.85
N HIS A 64 -1.97 -23.54 1.12
CA HIS A 64 -1.63 -23.16 -0.25
C HIS A 64 -2.87 -23.12 -1.16
N GLY A 65 -3.80 -24.07 -1.01
CA GLY A 65 -5.05 -24.11 -1.77
C GLY A 65 -5.98 -22.90 -1.54
N TYR A 66 -5.94 -22.30 -0.35
CA TYR A 66 -6.76 -21.14 0.02
C TYR A 66 -6.06 -19.80 -0.19
N SER A 67 -4.75 -19.81 -0.41
CA SER A 67 -3.91 -18.60 -0.50
C SER A 67 -4.43 -17.57 -1.49
N LYS A 68 -4.93 -18.01 -2.66
CA LYS A 68 -5.52 -17.13 -3.69
C LYS A 68 -6.76 -16.40 -3.19
N TRP A 69 -7.67 -17.12 -2.54
CA TRP A 69 -8.91 -16.57 -2.00
C TRP A 69 -8.66 -15.63 -0.84
N ILE A 70 -7.72 -15.99 0.06
CA ILE A 70 -7.30 -15.14 1.17
C ILE A 70 -6.69 -13.83 0.65
N SER A 71 -5.81 -13.92 -0.36
CA SER A 71 -5.18 -12.75 -0.98
C SER A 71 -6.22 -11.85 -1.66
N PHE A 72 -7.17 -12.43 -2.40
CA PHE A 72 -8.24 -11.68 -3.05
C PHE A 72 -9.14 -10.98 -2.03
N ALA A 73 -9.58 -11.68 -0.99
CA ALA A 73 -10.40 -11.12 0.08
C ALA A 73 -9.68 -9.98 0.81
N LEU A 74 -8.38 -10.13 1.07
CA LEU A 74 -7.56 -9.09 1.68
C LEU A 74 -7.46 -7.84 0.81
N VAL A 75 -7.15 -8.00 -0.49
CA VAL A 75 -7.06 -6.87 -1.43
C VAL A 75 -8.41 -6.15 -1.53
N GLY A 76 -9.51 -6.90 -1.61
CA GLY A 76 -10.87 -6.35 -1.62
C GLY A 76 -11.19 -5.58 -0.35
N PHE A 77 -10.92 -6.16 0.81
CA PHE A 77 -11.12 -5.52 2.12
C PHE A 77 -10.33 -4.23 2.26
N LEU A 78 -9.03 -4.25 1.95
CA LEU A 78 -8.16 -3.07 2.02
C LEU A 78 -8.59 -2.00 1.02
N SER A 79 -9.02 -2.38 -0.18
CA SER A 79 -9.52 -1.44 -1.19
C SER A 79 -10.78 -0.73 -0.72
N ILE A 80 -11.73 -1.46 -0.15
CA ILE A 80 -12.97 -0.88 0.40
C ILE A 80 -12.64 0.04 1.58
N TYR A 81 -11.81 -0.42 2.51
CA TYR A 81 -11.39 0.37 3.67
C TYR A 81 -10.71 1.68 3.26
N ASN A 82 -9.74 1.61 2.33
CA ASN A 82 -9.03 2.79 1.85
C ASN A 82 -9.93 3.70 1.02
N TYR A 83 -10.87 3.15 0.25
CA TYR A 83 -11.84 3.94 -0.48
C TYR A 83 -12.68 4.79 0.48
N GLN A 84 -13.24 4.18 1.53
CA GLN A 84 -13.98 4.91 2.56
C GLN A 84 -13.10 5.93 3.29
N LYS A 85 -11.84 5.57 3.57
CA LYS A 85 -10.89 6.45 4.26
C LYS A 85 -10.53 7.68 3.44
N PHE A 86 -10.30 7.56 2.13
CA PHE A 86 -9.65 8.59 1.34
C PHE A 86 -10.54 9.31 0.33
N LYS A 87 -11.69 8.73 -0.06
CA LYS A 87 -12.60 9.33 -1.06
C LYS A 87 -12.91 10.79 -0.72
N GLY A 88 -12.70 11.67 -1.69
CA GLY A 88 -13.01 13.10 -1.57
C GLY A 88 -12.03 13.91 -0.72
N LYS A 89 -10.99 13.31 -0.13
CA LYS A 89 -10.06 13.99 0.78
C LYS A 89 -8.88 14.67 0.09
N PHE A 90 -8.81 14.67 -1.24
CA PHE A 90 -7.72 15.29 -1.98
C PHE A 90 -7.43 16.74 -1.52
N PHE A 91 -8.43 17.61 -1.47
CA PHE A 91 -8.23 19.01 -1.10
C PHE A 91 -7.82 19.20 0.37
N PHE A 92 -8.29 18.33 1.26
CA PHE A 92 -7.86 18.32 2.65
C PHE A 92 -6.35 18.04 2.76
N TYR A 93 -5.86 17.06 2.01
CA TYR A 93 -4.45 16.72 1.97
C TYR A 93 -3.59 17.76 1.23
N LYS A 94 -4.11 18.33 0.14
CA LYS A 94 -3.45 19.44 -0.57
C LYS A 94 -3.24 20.65 0.33
N SER A 95 -4.26 21.00 1.13
CA SER A 95 -4.15 22.08 2.12
C SER A 95 -3.13 21.72 3.21
N TYR A 96 -3.18 20.47 3.70
CA TYR A 96 -2.30 20.01 4.77
C TYR A 96 -0.80 20.00 4.40
N TRP A 97 -0.45 19.69 3.15
CA TRP A 97 0.94 19.68 2.66
C TRP A 97 1.32 20.89 1.78
N LYS A 98 0.50 21.95 1.78
CA LYS A 98 0.72 23.14 0.94
C LYS A 98 2.10 23.76 1.17
N ASP A 99 2.48 23.91 2.44
CA ASP A 99 3.70 24.61 2.87
C ASP A 99 4.89 23.66 3.09
N GLU A 100 4.86 22.45 2.51
CA GLU A 100 5.96 21.49 2.62
C GLU A 100 7.22 22.00 1.88
N ASN A 101 8.35 22.05 2.61
CA ASN A 101 9.66 22.43 2.08
C ASN A 101 10.04 21.60 0.83
N LYS A 102 10.58 22.26 -0.20
CA LYS A 102 10.95 21.64 -1.49
C LYS A 102 11.88 20.42 -1.35
N LYS A 103 12.85 20.45 -0.43
CA LYS A 103 13.78 19.33 -0.18
C LYS A 103 13.05 18.13 0.44
N VAL A 104 12.23 18.38 1.46
CA VAL A 104 11.41 17.35 2.12
C VAL A 104 10.43 16.72 1.13
N ARG A 105 9.80 17.56 0.29
CA ARG A 105 8.89 17.17 -0.77
C ARG A 105 9.51 16.18 -1.75
N ARG A 106 10.76 16.41 -2.17
CA ARG A 106 11.51 15.52 -3.07
C ARG A 106 11.84 14.19 -2.40
N ILE A 107 12.35 14.22 -1.17
CA ILE A 107 12.71 13.01 -0.41
C ILE A 107 11.48 12.13 -0.22
N LYS A 108 10.38 12.69 0.27
CA LYS A 108 9.16 11.92 0.47
C LYS A 108 8.55 11.43 -0.85
N GLY A 109 8.65 12.21 -1.93
CA GLY A 109 8.25 11.76 -3.26
C GLY A 109 9.04 10.51 -3.71
N LEU A 110 10.36 10.50 -3.48
CA LEU A 110 11.19 9.32 -3.72
C LEU A 110 10.76 8.15 -2.85
N LEU A 111 10.43 8.37 -1.58
CA LEU A 111 9.92 7.31 -0.68
C LEU A 111 8.59 6.71 -1.17
N VAL A 112 7.74 7.49 -1.84
CA VAL A 112 6.51 6.97 -2.49
C VAL A 112 6.85 6.04 -3.66
N LEU A 113 7.85 6.39 -4.47
CA LEU A 113 8.29 5.51 -5.56
C LEU A 113 8.93 4.24 -5.01
N LEU A 114 9.78 4.36 -3.98
CA LEU A 114 10.41 3.23 -3.34
C LEU A 114 9.39 2.29 -2.69
N SER A 115 8.31 2.80 -2.09
CA SER A 115 7.28 1.94 -1.48
C SER A 115 6.48 1.11 -2.49
N LEU A 116 6.47 1.49 -3.76
CA LEU A 116 5.90 0.67 -4.83
C LEU A 116 6.84 -0.47 -5.24
N ILE A 117 8.16 -0.26 -5.15
CA ILE A 117 9.19 -1.21 -5.63
C ILE A 117 9.60 -2.20 -4.52
N ILE A 118 9.79 -1.70 -3.29
CA ILE A 118 10.31 -2.49 -2.15
C ILE A 118 9.53 -3.79 -1.91
N PRO A 119 8.18 -3.81 -1.92
CA PRO A 119 7.44 -5.05 -1.64
C PRO A 119 7.69 -6.17 -2.66
N TRP A 120 8.18 -5.87 -3.86
CA TRP A 120 8.47 -6.90 -4.86
C TRP A 120 9.74 -7.69 -4.56
N ILE A 121 10.71 -7.08 -3.89
CA ILE A 121 12.00 -7.73 -3.56
C ILE A 121 11.78 -9.04 -2.76
N PRO A 122 11.11 -9.04 -1.60
CA PRO A 122 10.89 -10.27 -0.84
C PRO A 122 10.04 -11.28 -1.61
N ILE A 123 9.09 -10.86 -2.45
CA ILE A 123 8.28 -11.78 -3.27
C ILE A 123 9.19 -12.54 -4.26
N VAL A 124 10.08 -11.83 -4.95
CA VAL A 124 11.03 -12.43 -5.89
C VAL A 124 12.00 -13.35 -5.15
N LEU A 125 12.54 -12.93 -4.00
CA LEU A 125 13.45 -13.75 -3.19
C LEU A 125 12.76 -15.03 -2.70
N LEU A 126 11.53 -14.93 -2.19
CA LEU A 126 10.74 -16.09 -1.74
C LEU A 126 10.43 -17.06 -2.87
N GLY A 127 10.27 -16.59 -4.11
CA GLY A 127 9.99 -17.43 -5.28
C GLY A 127 11.21 -18.03 -5.97
N THR A 128 12.39 -17.44 -5.79
CA THR A 128 13.64 -17.87 -6.46
C THR A 128 14.57 -18.67 -5.57
N ILE A 129 14.78 -18.23 -4.32
CA ILE A 129 15.75 -18.84 -3.39
C ILE A 129 15.16 -20.07 -2.69
N PHE A 130 13.85 -20.06 -2.46
CA PHE A 130 13.16 -21.07 -1.67
C PHE A 130 12.22 -21.93 -2.53
N LYS A 131 12.70 -22.34 -3.70
CA LYS A 131 12.02 -23.29 -4.58
C LYS A 131 12.08 -24.70 -4.01
#